data_AF-A0A2V8YV73-F1
#
_entry.id   AF-A0A2V8YV73-F1
#
_cell.length_a   1.000
_cell.length_b   1.000
_cell.length_c   1.000
_cell.angle_alpha   90.00
_cell.angle_beta   90.00
_cell.angle_gamma   90.00
#
_symmetry.space_group_name_H-M   'P 1'
#
loop_
_entity.id
_entity.type
_entity.pdbx_description
1 polymer ?
#
loop_
_entity_poly.entity_id
_entity_poly.type
_entity_poly.pdbx_seq_one_letter_code
_entity_poly.pdbx_strand_id
1 'polypeptide(L)'
;MAVDSSGNAYVTGQTIASNFPTTSGAFQSTSGGYYDAFVTKLNAAGNGLVYSTYLGGSDYDSGYGIAVDSFGNAYVVGTTSSSNFPSKQPLKSCTGAAGGPDVFVSNLNAQGSALLYSTCLGGTDENQGRGIAVNSLGEAYVTGFTFAGDFPLVNPIETGHGGEPDSDAFVAKIARWRTTNQQAYRSGHSSHR
;
A
#
# COMPACT_ATOMS: atom_id res chain seq x y z
N MET A 1 -12.17 0.54 3.74
CA MET A 1 -12.46 1.99 3.58
C MET A 1 -11.89 2.76 4.76
N ALA A 2 -11.65 4.06 4.61
CA ALA A 2 -11.20 4.97 5.67
C ALA A 2 -11.90 6.33 5.54
N VAL A 3 -11.81 7.19 6.56
CA VAL A 3 -12.41 8.54 6.57
C VAL A 3 -11.40 9.54 7.14
N ASP A 4 -11.25 10.71 6.50
CA ASP A 4 -10.37 11.78 7.00
C ASP A 4 -11.08 12.71 8.01
N SER A 5 -10.34 13.62 8.65
CA SER A 5 -10.90 14.56 9.64
C SER A 5 -11.90 15.57 9.06
N SER A 6 -11.93 15.71 7.72
CA SER A 6 -12.89 16.55 7.01
C SER A 6 -14.14 15.77 6.60
N GLY A 7 -14.23 14.48 6.96
CA GLY A 7 -15.35 13.60 6.65
C GLY A 7 -15.31 12.97 5.26
N ASN A 8 -14.24 13.17 4.48
CA ASN A 8 -14.14 12.56 3.16
C ASN A 8 -13.84 11.06 3.28
N ALA A 9 -14.57 10.24 2.53
CA ALA A 9 -14.39 8.79 2.54
C ALA A 9 -13.38 8.34 1.49
N TYR A 10 -12.52 7.39 1.85
CA TYR A 10 -11.51 6.77 1.00
C TYR A 10 -11.85 5.29 0.82
N VAL A 11 -11.95 4.86 -0.44
CA VAL A 11 -12.34 3.50 -0.83
C VAL A 11 -11.29 2.94 -1.78
N THR A 12 -11.00 1.65 -1.60
CA THR A 12 -10.22 0.85 -2.54
C THR A 12 -10.96 -0.45 -2.83
N GLY A 13 -10.56 -1.12 -3.90
CA GLY A 13 -11.12 -2.35 -4.40
C GLY A 13 -10.41 -2.73 -5.68
N GLN A 14 -11.10 -3.50 -6.53
CA GLN A 14 -10.64 -3.85 -7.87
C GLN A 14 -11.72 -3.53 -8.90
N THR A 15 -11.31 -3.30 -10.15
CA THR A 15 -12.22 -3.09 -11.28
C THR A 15 -11.65 -3.70 -12.55
N ILE A 16 -12.54 -4.27 -13.39
CA ILE A 16 -12.24 -4.70 -14.77
C ILE A 16 -12.68 -3.65 -15.81
N ALA A 17 -13.41 -2.63 -15.35
CA ALA A 17 -14.02 -1.65 -16.23
C ALA A 17 -12.94 -0.70 -16.76
N SER A 18 -12.78 -0.61 -18.07
CA SER A 18 -11.90 0.36 -18.73
C SER A 18 -12.42 1.80 -18.66
N ASN A 19 -13.69 1.97 -18.28
CA ASN A 19 -14.38 3.24 -18.10
C ASN A 19 -14.76 3.50 -16.63
N PHE A 20 -14.03 2.93 -15.67
CA PHE A 20 -14.19 3.28 -14.26
C PHE A 20 -14.03 4.80 -14.06
N PRO A 21 -14.85 5.44 -13.21
CA PRO A 21 -14.76 6.89 -13.02
C PRO A 21 -13.39 7.32 -12.51
N THR A 22 -12.69 8.16 -13.28
CA THR A 22 -11.45 8.82 -12.88
C THR A 22 -11.62 10.34 -12.89
N THR A 23 -10.80 11.05 -12.15
CA THR A 23 -10.78 12.52 -12.13
C THR A 23 -9.64 13.10 -12.96
N SER A 24 -9.75 14.37 -13.34
CA SER A 24 -8.63 15.09 -13.98
C SER A 24 -7.41 15.09 -13.07
N GLY A 25 -6.23 14.79 -13.62
CA GLY A 25 -4.98 14.69 -12.85
C GLY A 25 -4.84 13.42 -12.00
N ALA A 26 -5.70 12.42 -12.20
CA ALA A 26 -5.55 11.10 -11.58
C ALA A 26 -4.17 10.49 -11.89
N PHE A 27 -3.62 9.75 -10.93
CA PHE A 27 -2.34 9.05 -11.07
C PHE A 27 -2.32 8.11 -12.29
N GLN A 28 -3.38 7.32 -12.46
CA GLN A 28 -3.65 6.51 -13.64
C GLN A 28 -5.10 6.75 -14.08
N SER A 29 -5.26 7.28 -15.31
CA SER A 29 -6.57 7.56 -15.90
C SER A 29 -7.11 6.40 -16.76
N THR A 30 -6.30 5.38 -17.00
CA THR A 30 -6.64 4.19 -17.78
C THR A 30 -6.17 2.95 -17.01
N SER A 31 -6.92 1.85 -17.11
CA SER A 31 -6.49 0.58 -16.53
C SER A 31 -5.20 0.08 -17.19
N GLY A 32 -4.33 -0.54 -16.41
CA GLY A 32 -3.08 -1.14 -16.86
C GLY A 32 -3.24 -2.59 -17.32
N GLY A 33 -4.20 -3.34 -16.74
CA GLY A 33 -4.30 -4.79 -16.89
C GLY A 33 -5.73 -5.32 -16.92
N TYR A 34 -5.88 -6.61 -16.58
CA TYR A 34 -7.18 -7.30 -16.54
C TYR A 34 -8.06 -6.83 -15.38
N TYR A 35 -7.44 -6.65 -14.21
CA TYR A 35 -8.06 -6.11 -13.01
C TYR A 35 -7.08 -5.09 -12.45
N ASP A 36 -7.53 -3.87 -12.25
CA ASP A 36 -6.75 -2.86 -11.57
C ASP A 36 -7.33 -2.60 -10.20
N ALA A 37 -6.48 -2.36 -9.21
CA ALA A 37 -6.95 -1.76 -7.98
C ALA A 37 -7.43 -0.34 -8.30
N PHE A 38 -8.33 0.21 -7.48
CA PHE A 38 -8.69 1.62 -7.58
C PHE A 38 -8.54 2.31 -6.23
N VAL A 39 -8.39 3.63 -6.26
CA VAL A 39 -8.44 4.50 -5.08
C VAL A 39 -9.38 5.65 -5.37
N THR A 40 -10.45 5.74 -4.58
CA THR A 40 -11.46 6.79 -4.71
C THR A 40 -11.56 7.56 -3.40
N LYS A 41 -11.50 8.88 -3.48
CA LYS A 41 -11.86 9.80 -2.40
C LYS A 41 -13.20 10.46 -2.73
N LEU A 42 -14.21 10.22 -1.90
CA LEU A 42 -15.52 10.86 -1.96
C LEU A 42 -15.56 12.07 -1.04
N ASN A 43 -16.28 13.12 -1.43
CA ASN A 43 -16.51 14.26 -0.57
C ASN A 43 -17.34 13.87 0.67
N ALA A 44 -17.32 14.70 1.72
CA ALA A 44 -18.05 14.41 2.96
C ALA A 44 -19.56 14.24 2.80
N ALA A 45 -20.14 14.81 1.74
CA ALA A 45 -21.56 14.63 1.40
C ALA A 45 -21.85 13.29 0.70
N GLY A 46 -20.82 12.54 0.31
CA GLY A 46 -20.93 11.26 -0.39
C GLY A 46 -21.49 11.37 -1.82
N ASN A 47 -21.59 12.57 -2.38
CA ASN A 47 -22.27 12.82 -3.66
C ASN A 47 -21.32 13.26 -4.79
N GLY A 48 -20.02 13.29 -4.54
CA GLY A 48 -19.03 13.69 -5.54
C GLY A 48 -17.64 13.12 -5.27
N LEU A 49 -16.89 12.89 -6.35
CA LEU A 49 -15.49 12.50 -6.29
C LEU A 49 -14.63 13.72 -5.98
N VAL A 50 -13.79 13.62 -4.95
CA VAL A 50 -12.66 14.53 -4.76
C VAL A 50 -11.52 14.10 -5.69
N TYR A 51 -11.21 12.80 -5.71
CA TYR A 51 -10.39 12.18 -6.75
C TYR A 51 -10.78 10.71 -6.94
N SER A 52 -10.45 10.15 -8.10
CA SER A 52 -10.54 8.72 -8.38
C SER A 52 -9.50 8.31 -9.41
N THR A 53 -8.81 7.18 -9.18
CA THR A 53 -7.70 6.70 -9.99
C THR A 53 -7.66 5.18 -10.01
N TYR A 54 -7.15 4.62 -11.11
CA TYR A 54 -6.64 3.24 -11.11
C TYR A 54 -5.31 3.17 -10.35
N LEU A 55 -4.93 1.95 -9.97
CA LEU A 55 -3.67 1.58 -9.37
C LEU A 55 -3.36 0.13 -9.77
N GLY A 56 -2.64 -0.06 -10.87
CA GLY A 56 -2.34 -1.39 -11.39
C GLY A 56 -1.26 -1.40 -12.47
N GLY A 57 -0.72 -2.59 -12.72
CA GLY A 57 0.18 -2.92 -13.81
C GLY A 57 -0.55 -3.73 -14.88
N SER A 58 0.14 -4.64 -15.57
CA SER A 58 -0.39 -5.35 -16.76
C SER A 58 -1.27 -6.56 -16.47
N ASP A 59 -1.40 -6.97 -15.20
CA ASP A 59 -2.06 -8.22 -14.80
C ASP A 59 -3.12 -7.98 -13.71
N TYR A 60 -3.43 -8.97 -12.86
CA TYR A 60 -4.40 -8.84 -11.78
C TYR A 60 -3.86 -8.04 -10.59
N ASP A 61 -4.54 -6.94 -10.24
CA ASP A 61 -4.24 -6.08 -9.10
C ASP A 61 -5.50 -5.79 -8.28
N SER A 62 -5.42 -6.00 -6.97
CA SER A 62 -6.57 -5.91 -6.06
C SER A 62 -6.24 -5.14 -4.80
N GLY A 63 -6.91 -4.01 -4.56
CA GLY A 63 -6.83 -3.28 -3.30
C GLY A 63 -7.76 -3.88 -2.24
N TYR A 64 -7.23 -4.20 -1.06
CA TYR A 64 -8.01 -4.83 0.03
C TYR A 64 -8.11 -3.95 1.29
N GLY A 65 -7.07 -3.19 1.61
CA GLY A 65 -7.04 -2.30 2.77
C GLY A 65 -6.66 -0.88 2.38
N ILE A 66 -7.26 0.10 3.06
CA ILE A 66 -6.92 1.51 2.89
C ILE A 66 -6.93 2.24 4.23
N ALA A 67 -5.91 3.07 4.46
CA ALA A 67 -5.81 3.99 5.58
C ALA A 67 -5.44 5.40 5.08
N VAL A 68 -5.67 6.43 5.89
CA VAL A 68 -5.39 7.82 5.53
C VAL A 68 -4.62 8.51 6.66
N ASP A 69 -3.62 9.32 6.31
CA ASP A 69 -2.86 10.11 7.29
C ASP A 69 -3.46 11.51 7.50
N SER A 70 -2.93 12.26 8.47
CA SER A 70 -3.38 13.63 8.78
C SER A 70 -3.14 14.65 7.66
N PHE A 71 -2.33 14.30 6.64
CA PHE A 71 -2.11 15.13 5.46
C PHE A 71 -3.07 14.76 4.32
N GLY A 72 -3.93 13.76 4.50
CA GLY A 72 -4.87 13.26 3.50
C GLY A 72 -4.27 12.29 2.50
N ASN A 73 -3.05 11.81 2.72
CA ASN A 73 -2.43 10.82 1.84
C ASN A 73 -3.06 9.44 2.08
N ALA A 74 -3.32 8.71 0.99
CA ALA A 74 -3.97 7.41 1.04
C ALA A 74 -2.94 6.28 0.97
N TYR A 75 -2.98 5.41 1.98
CA TYR A 75 -2.16 4.21 2.08
C TYR A 75 -2.99 3.00 1.71
N VAL A 76 -2.61 2.28 0.67
CA VAL A 76 -3.35 1.15 0.13
C VAL A 76 -2.49 -0.09 0.24
N VAL A 77 -3.08 -1.17 0.74
CA VAL A 77 -2.52 -2.51 0.67
C VAL A 77 -3.40 -3.39 -0.20
N GLY A 78 -2.75 -4.26 -0.95
CA GLY A 78 -3.44 -5.25 -1.75
C GLY A 78 -2.51 -6.34 -2.25
N THR A 79 -2.95 -7.04 -3.28
CA THR A 79 -2.19 -8.07 -3.98
C THR A 79 -1.99 -7.66 -5.43
N THR A 80 -0.82 -7.99 -5.98
CA THR A 80 -0.46 -7.74 -7.37
C THR A 80 0.16 -8.99 -8.01
N SER A 81 -0.36 -9.37 -9.17
CA SER A 81 0.27 -10.31 -10.10
C SER A 81 1.08 -9.60 -11.18
N SER A 82 1.14 -8.27 -11.15
CA SER A 82 1.81 -7.43 -12.12
C SER A 82 3.30 -7.25 -11.80
N SER A 83 4.20 -7.73 -12.67
CA SER A 83 5.65 -7.47 -12.54
C SER A 83 6.03 -6.00 -12.81
N ASN A 84 5.15 -5.26 -13.48
CA ASN A 84 5.27 -3.84 -13.76
C ASN A 84 4.33 -2.97 -12.87
N PHE A 85 3.90 -3.48 -11.72
CA PHE A 85 3.07 -2.70 -10.79
C PHE A 85 3.70 -1.33 -10.48
N PRO A 86 2.93 -0.24 -10.42
CA PRO A 86 3.47 1.10 -10.18
C PRO A 86 4.31 1.17 -8.91
N SER A 87 5.60 1.48 -9.06
CA SER A 87 6.55 1.55 -7.94
C SER A 87 7.15 2.95 -7.75
N LYS A 88 7.49 3.29 -6.51
CA LYS A 88 8.17 4.54 -6.17
C LYS A 88 9.02 4.34 -4.93
N GLN A 89 10.34 4.40 -5.11
CA GLN A 89 11.32 4.13 -4.05
C GLN A 89 11.05 2.79 -3.33
N PRO A 90 10.87 1.67 -4.06
CA PRO A 90 10.48 0.41 -3.47
C PRO A 90 11.59 -0.18 -2.57
N LEU A 91 11.19 -0.93 -1.55
CA LEU A 91 12.10 -1.83 -0.81
C LEU A 91 12.40 -3.09 -1.63
N LYS A 92 11.37 -3.61 -2.32
CA LYS A 92 11.43 -4.74 -3.25
C LYS A 92 10.53 -4.43 -4.45
N SER A 93 11.02 -4.73 -5.65
CA SER A 93 10.20 -4.73 -6.87
C SER A 93 9.22 -5.90 -6.86
N CYS A 94 8.08 -5.73 -7.52
CA CYS A 94 7.09 -6.80 -7.67
C CYS A 94 7.62 -7.83 -8.67
N THR A 95 7.55 -9.10 -8.30
CA THR A 95 7.92 -10.23 -9.15
C THR A 95 6.78 -10.63 -10.08
N GLY A 96 5.54 -10.35 -9.69
CA GLY A 96 4.34 -10.69 -10.46
C GLY A 96 4.07 -12.20 -10.53
N ALA A 97 3.20 -12.63 -11.44
CA ALA A 97 2.68 -13.99 -11.50
C ALA A 97 3.75 -15.11 -11.52
N ALA A 98 4.94 -14.85 -12.05
CA ALA A 98 6.03 -15.84 -12.11
C ALA A 98 6.61 -16.22 -10.73
N GLY A 99 6.43 -15.37 -9.71
CA GLY A 99 6.85 -15.62 -8.32
C GLY A 99 5.68 -15.89 -7.37
N GLY A 100 4.45 -15.96 -7.87
CA GLY A 100 3.23 -15.83 -7.07
C GLY A 100 2.85 -14.36 -6.85
N PRO A 101 1.56 -14.04 -6.62
CA PRO A 101 1.14 -12.68 -6.34
C PRO A 101 1.89 -12.07 -5.13
N ASP A 102 2.40 -10.85 -5.27
CA ASP A 102 3.04 -10.10 -4.19
C ASP A 102 2.00 -9.27 -3.43
N VAL A 103 2.29 -8.92 -2.17
CA VAL A 103 1.61 -7.82 -1.49
C VAL A 103 2.16 -6.50 -2.01
N PHE A 104 1.30 -5.58 -2.45
CA PHE A 104 1.73 -4.20 -2.68
C PHE A 104 1.35 -3.30 -1.51
N VAL A 105 2.18 -2.27 -1.27
CA VAL A 105 1.85 -1.17 -0.36
C VAL A 105 2.17 0.16 -1.03
N SER A 106 1.13 0.93 -1.32
CA SER A 106 1.19 2.19 -2.06
C SER A 106 0.73 3.36 -1.20
N ASN A 107 1.44 4.48 -1.25
CA ASN A 107 1.06 5.73 -0.63
C ASN A 107 0.85 6.80 -1.72
N LEU A 108 -0.41 7.19 -1.95
CA LEU A 108 -0.78 8.26 -2.86
C LEU A 108 -0.86 9.59 -2.13
N ASN A 109 -0.42 10.66 -2.80
CA ASN A 109 -0.60 12.01 -2.29
C ASN A 109 -2.09 12.36 -2.11
N ALA A 110 -2.38 13.42 -1.34
CA ALA A 110 -3.74 13.84 -1.02
C ALA A 110 -4.60 14.21 -2.25
N GLN A 111 -3.98 14.51 -3.40
CA GLN A 111 -4.64 14.79 -4.67
C GLN A 111 -4.93 13.54 -5.50
N GLY A 112 -4.42 12.37 -5.11
CA GLY A 112 -4.53 11.13 -5.88
C GLY A 112 -3.77 11.16 -7.22
N SER A 113 -2.79 12.06 -7.37
CA SER A 113 -2.09 12.34 -8.63
C SER A 113 -0.69 11.75 -8.72
N ALA A 114 -0.11 11.33 -7.59
CA ALA A 114 1.24 10.76 -7.55
C ALA A 114 1.43 9.78 -6.40
N LEU A 115 2.26 8.77 -6.64
CA LEU A 115 2.83 7.94 -5.58
C LEU A 115 3.93 8.71 -4.85
N LEU A 116 3.79 8.79 -3.53
CA LEU A 116 4.86 9.21 -2.62
C LEU A 116 5.78 8.04 -2.29
N TYR A 117 5.23 6.83 -2.25
CA TYR A 117 5.94 5.57 -2.02
C TYR A 117 5.12 4.42 -2.60
N SER A 118 5.78 3.40 -3.15
CA SER A 118 5.14 2.14 -3.50
C SER A 118 6.19 1.03 -3.55
N THR A 119 5.89 -0.08 -2.89
CA THR A 119 6.74 -1.28 -2.81
C THR A 119 5.90 -2.55 -2.93
N CYS A 120 6.57 -3.65 -3.26
CA CYS A 120 6.06 -4.99 -3.00
C CYS A 120 6.69 -5.62 -1.76
N LEU A 121 5.99 -6.57 -1.15
CA LEU A 121 6.40 -7.46 -0.06
C LEU A 121 5.98 -8.88 -0.42
N GLY A 122 6.81 -9.87 -0.13
CA GLY A 122 6.53 -11.26 -0.47
C GLY A 122 7.80 -12.04 -0.75
N GLY A 123 7.68 -13.37 -0.75
CA GLY A 123 8.73 -14.31 -1.14
C GLY A 123 8.38 -15.05 -2.43
N THR A 124 8.89 -16.26 -2.62
CA THR A 124 8.42 -17.23 -3.61
C THR A 124 7.10 -17.85 -3.13
N ASP A 125 6.04 -17.77 -3.93
CA ASP A 125 4.65 -18.17 -3.67
C ASP A 125 3.72 -16.99 -3.32
N GLU A 126 2.43 -17.30 -3.21
CA GLU A 126 1.37 -16.29 -3.07
C GLU A 126 1.45 -15.54 -1.74
N ASN A 127 1.26 -14.22 -1.81
CA ASN A 127 1.22 -13.32 -0.66
C ASN A 127 0.02 -12.38 -0.78
N GLN A 128 -0.72 -12.25 0.32
CA GLN A 128 -1.95 -11.47 0.35
C GLN A 128 -1.91 -10.39 1.43
N GLY A 129 -1.96 -9.13 1.01
CA GLY A 129 -2.11 -8.01 1.94
C GLY A 129 -3.59 -7.75 2.21
N ARG A 130 -4.01 -7.68 3.47
CA ARG A 130 -5.42 -7.58 3.86
C ARG A 130 -5.76 -6.29 4.59
N GLY A 131 -4.93 -5.90 5.55
CA GLY A 131 -5.18 -4.77 6.42
C GLY A 131 -4.02 -3.78 6.42
N ILE A 132 -4.33 -2.50 6.59
CA ILE A 132 -3.32 -1.45 6.77
C ILE A 132 -3.81 -0.44 7.80
N ALA A 133 -2.93 -0.04 8.71
CA ALA A 133 -3.12 1.06 9.63
C ALA A 133 -1.93 2.03 9.51
N VAL A 134 -2.17 3.32 9.71
CA VAL A 134 -1.12 4.34 9.66
C VAL A 134 -1.15 5.19 10.92
N ASN A 135 0.01 5.49 11.49
CA ASN A 135 0.10 6.38 12.65
C ASN A 135 0.33 7.84 12.24
N SER A 136 0.33 8.76 13.21
CA SER A 136 0.56 10.19 12.99
C SER A 136 1.95 10.54 12.44
N LEU A 137 2.92 9.62 12.52
CA LEU A 137 4.24 9.78 11.89
C LEU A 137 4.26 9.32 10.42
N GLY A 138 3.15 8.76 9.93
CA GLY A 138 3.01 8.19 8.59
C GLY A 138 3.64 6.81 8.42
N GLU A 139 3.93 6.11 9.52
CA GLU A 139 4.39 4.72 9.49
C GLU A 139 3.19 3.80 9.27
N ALA A 140 3.29 2.90 8.29
CA ALA A 140 2.25 1.95 7.95
C ALA A 140 2.50 0.59 8.61
N TYR A 141 1.45 -0.03 9.12
CA TYR A 141 1.42 -1.37 9.68
C TYR A 141 0.48 -2.20 8.82
N VAL A 142 1.02 -3.25 8.21
CA VAL A 142 0.34 -4.04 7.18
C VAL A 142 0.15 -5.45 7.71
N THR A 143 -1.03 -6.02 7.52
CA THR A 143 -1.35 -7.40 7.91
C THR A 143 -1.78 -8.21 6.70
N GLY A 144 -1.51 -9.51 6.73
CA GLY A 144 -1.83 -10.39 5.61
C GLY A 144 -1.48 -11.84 5.85
N PHE A 145 -1.47 -12.62 4.78
CA PHE A 145 -1.06 -14.01 4.76
C PHE A 145 0.05 -14.21 3.74
N THR A 146 0.96 -15.14 4.02
CA THR A 146 2.00 -15.58 3.11
C THR A 146 1.99 -17.11 3.05
N PHE A 147 2.15 -17.64 1.85
CA PHE A 147 2.46 -19.04 1.62
C PHE A 147 3.97 -19.25 1.37
N ALA A 148 4.74 -18.15 1.39
CA ALA A 148 6.10 -18.13 0.89
C ALA A 148 7.11 -18.45 1.99
N GLY A 149 7.82 -19.58 1.82
CA GLY A 149 8.92 -20.09 2.67
C GLY A 149 9.99 -19.05 3.06
N ASP A 150 10.13 -18.01 2.26
CA ASP A 150 11.15 -16.97 2.30
C ASP A 150 10.56 -15.55 2.45
N PHE A 151 9.34 -15.41 2.99
CA PHE A 151 8.73 -14.11 3.26
C PHE A 151 9.69 -13.20 4.05
N PRO A 152 9.90 -11.92 3.66
CA PRO A 152 10.89 -11.06 4.29
C PRO A 152 10.59 -10.83 5.79
N LEU A 153 11.38 -11.43 6.66
CA LEU A 153 11.28 -11.26 8.11
C LEU A 153 12.18 -10.13 8.61
N VAL A 154 11.63 -9.18 9.35
CA VAL A 154 12.39 -8.17 10.10
C VAL A 154 11.95 -8.22 11.56
N ASN A 155 12.80 -8.77 12.44
CA ASN A 155 12.51 -9.02 13.86
C ASN A 155 11.21 -9.81 14.11
N PRO A 156 11.02 -10.98 13.47
CA PRO A 156 9.79 -11.73 13.63
C PRO A 156 9.70 -12.38 15.02
N ILE A 157 8.48 -12.52 15.54
CA ILE A 157 8.22 -13.29 16.77
C ILE A 157 8.32 -14.80 16.48
N GLU A 158 7.98 -15.23 15.26
CA GLU A 158 8.15 -16.59 14.77
C GLU A 158 9.17 -16.62 13.61
N THR A 159 10.26 -17.35 13.78
CA THR A 159 11.42 -17.30 12.87
C THR A 159 11.40 -18.35 11.76
N GLY A 160 10.29 -19.08 11.60
CA GLY A 160 10.18 -20.14 10.60
C GLY A 160 8.74 -20.51 10.28
N HIS A 161 8.55 -21.01 9.07
CA HIS A 161 7.27 -21.51 8.54
C HIS A 161 6.70 -22.60 9.45
N GLY A 162 5.56 -22.31 10.07
CA GLY A 162 4.89 -23.21 11.01
C GLY A 162 3.84 -24.11 10.36
N GLY A 163 3.35 -23.75 9.17
CA GLY A 163 2.31 -24.46 8.45
C GLY A 163 2.77 -24.93 7.08
N GLU A 164 2.84 -26.23 6.87
CA GLU A 164 2.61 -26.81 5.54
C GLU A 164 1.50 -27.85 5.75
N PRO A 165 0.35 -27.73 5.07
CA PRO A 165 0.09 -26.92 3.86
C PRO A 165 -0.51 -25.52 4.12
N ASP A 166 -0.43 -24.99 5.34
CA ASP A 166 -1.19 -23.81 5.78
C ASP A 166 -0.43 -22.48 5.58
N SER A 167 -1.15 -21.39 5.29
CA SER A 167 -0.54 -20.05 5.23
C SER A 167 -0.22 -19.48 6.60
N ASP A 168 0.85 -18.69 6.68
CA ASP A 168 1.23 -17.94 7.88
C ASP A 168 0.69 -16.51 7.82
N ALA A 169 0.13 -16.03 8.93
CA ALA A 169 -0.26 -14.64 9.06
C ALA A 169 0.97 -13.77 9.35
N PHE A 170 1.04 -12.58 8.75
CA PHE A 170 2.12 -11.63 9.00
C PHE A 170 1.62 -10.27 9.49
N VAL A 171 2.49 -9.57 10.22
CA VAL A 171 2.41 -8.13 10.47
C VAL A 171 3.74 -7.49 10.07
N ALA A 172 3.70 -6.51 9.16
CA ALA A 172 4.86 -5.79 8.67
C ALA A 172 4.75 -4.29 8.97
N LYS A 173 5.83 -3.70 9.49
CA LYS A 173 5.93 -2.24 9.63
C LYS A 173 6.72 -1.68 8.44
N ILE A 174 6.10 -0.77 7.69
CA ILE A 174 6.79 0.04 6.68
C ILE A 174 7.00 1.44 7.24
N ALA A 175 8.24 1.72 7.62
CA ALA A 175 8.64 3.07 8.03
C ALA A 175 8.78 3.98 6.80
N ARG A 176 8.33 5.23 6.93
CA ARG A 176 8.61 6.26 5.92
C ARG A 176 10.12 6.41 5.75
N TRP A 177 10.58 6.42 4.50
CA TRP A 177 11.90 6.92 4.15
C TRP A 177 11.92 8.43 4.39
N ARG A 178 12.49 8.83 5.54
CA ARG A 178 12.86 10.23 5.76
C ARG A 178 14.14 10.46 4.98
N THR A 179 14.11 11.38 4.01
CA THR A 179 15.37 11.92 3.47
C THR A 179 16.19 12.46 4.63
N THR A 180 17.50 12.23 4.56
CA THR A 180 18.50 12.29 5.62
C THR A 180 18.71 13.65 6.30
N ASN A 181 17.81 14.63 6.14
CA ASN A 181 17.99 16.00 6.63
C ASN A 181 17.19 16.36 7.90
N GLN A 182 16.60 15.40 8.62
CA GLN A 182 15.90 15.68 9.89
C GLN A 182 16.38 14.89 11.12
N GLN A 183 17.45 14.09 11.00
CA GLN A 183 18.04 13.40 12.17
C GLN A 183 19.02 14.26 12.99
N ALA A 184 19.34 15.49 12.58
CA ALA A 184 20.36 16.32 13.25
C ALA A 184 19.90 17.13 14.47
N TYR A 185 18.67 16.99 14.99
CA TYR A 185 18.17 17.86 16.08
C TYR A 185 17.76 17.16 17.39
N ARG A 186 18.05 15.87 17.58
CA ARG A 186 17.76 15.21 18.88
C ARG A 186 18.90 14.32 19.37
N SER A 187 20.06 14.92 19.58
CA SER A 187 21.01 14.49 20.59
C SER A 187 21.81 15.70 21.08
N GLY A 188 21.14 16.53 21.89
CA GLY A 188 21.78 17.65 22.58
C GLY A 188 21.10 17.87 23.93
N HIS A 189 21.85 17.62 25.00
CA HIS A 189 21.54 17.84 26.43
C HIS A 189 20.59 16.80 27.05
N SER A 190 20.87 16.14 28.18
CA SER A 190 21.69 16.50 29.35
C SER A 190 22.06 15.24 30.15
N SER A 191 23.30 15.17 30.66
CA SER A 191 23.50 14.88 32.08
C SER A 191 24.77 15.58 32.58
N HIS A 192 24.57 16.69 33.27
CA HIS A 192 25.44 17.08 34.37
C HIS A 192 25.35 16.01 35.47
N ARG A 193 26.47 15.36 35.77
CA ARG A 193 27.15 15.39 37.08
C ARG A 193 28.46 14.61 36.97
#